data_AF-A0A494RDP4-F1
#
_entry.id   AF-A0A494RDP4-F1
#
_cell.length_a   1.000
_cell.length_b   1.000
_cell.length_c   1.000
_cell.angle_alpha   90.00
_cell.angle_beta   90.00
_cell.angle_gamma   90.00
#
_symmetry.space_group_name_H-M   'P 1'
#
loop_
_entity.id
_entity.type
_entity.pdbx_description
1 polymer ?
#
loop_
_entity_poly.entity_id
_entity_poly.type
_entity_poly.pdbx_seq_one_letter_code
_entity_poly.pdbx_strand_id
1 'polypeptide(L)'
;MKFRNDTVATQIVDVLRTHLNVLENGAVSYDGGAAILFDALYVNLKHTYQIEDEVVFDALVNSVLELFKRDGIRRVQDITVTLGGKCARLLRVREEYVLVTSVNLPALQTLKRRNINGSTISFSPVVPVKYNAQRKKIIEQHQRLKFGSEVDFTFVTVKINAPDKKTAYNMGMDVLNVYRALFQLNTSRSRNLFSQYEEQRHPTASILQLGPLHTLHKPSGEVVNDGLWYEPQYRQPALLNILNPELAEHTVDILLKQLRLCPFSVRITEILKLFISATDSYDPAQRFMMLWATMERATGTDDTDLLLKRACFFFEDRELQKNILESLRLARHSNVHGGKKPFHIGLKNQSLLSFVTHIILFLLQNPFKHRDWDSFLQFITTNVTSVDKEIKKLQMVKKFIKG
;
A
#
# COMPACT_ATOMS: atom_id res chain seq x y z
N MET A 1 16.53 -17.29 -1.61
CA MET A 1 16.44 -16.60 -0.32
C MET A 1 17.83 -16.56 0.28
N LYS A 2 18.23 -15.48 0.95
CA LYS A 2 19.55 -15.41 1.62
C LYS A 2 19.52 -14.38 2.74
N PHE A 3 20.43 -14.48 3.72
CA PHE A 3 20.62 -13.39 4.66
C PHE A 3 21.39 -12.24 4.00
N ARG A 4 21.18 -11.03 4.51
CA ARG A 4 21.92 -9.83 4.10
C ARG A 4 23.38 -9.91 4.55
N ASN A 5 23.60 -10.45 5.75
CA ASN A 5 24.91 -10.66 6.34
C ASN A 5 24.89 -12.00 7.11
N ASP A 6 25.57 -13.01 6.54
CA ASP A 6 25.61 -14.35 7.12
C ASP A 6 26.33 -14.38 8.48
N THR A 7 27.30 -13.51 8.72
CA THR A 7 28.01 -13.40 10.02
C THR A 7 27.07 -12.92 11.11
N VAL A 8 26.30 -11.86 10.84
CA VAL A 8 25.29 -11.34 11.78
C VAL A 8 24.21 -12.37 12.04
N ALA A 9 23.71 -13.03 10.99
CA ALA A 9 22.71 -14.07 11.13
C ALA A 9 23.21 -15.26 11.96
N THR A 10 24.49 -15.62 11.83
CA THR A 10 25.13 -16.67 12.65
C THR A 10 25.18 -16.26 14.12
N GLN A 11 25.60 -15.04 14.43
CA GLN A 11 25.61 -14.51 15.80
C GLN A 11 24.21 -14.52 16.44
N ILE A 12 23.19 -14.11 15.69
CA ILE A 12 21.79 -14.14 16.15
C ILE A 12 21.37 -15.59 16.46
N VAL A 13 21.70 -16.55 15.58
CA VAL A 13 21.37 -17.96 15.79
C VAL A 13 22.10 -18.54 16.99
N ASP A 14 23.37 -18.18 17.22
CA ASP A 14 24.15 -18.67 18.36
C ASP A 14 23.52 -18.23 19.70
N VAL A 15 23.09 -16.98 19.80
CA VAL A 15 22.34 -16.48 20.97
C VAL A 15 20.96 -17.14 21.03
N LEU A 16 20.26 -17.27 19.89
CA LEU A 16 18.94 -17.89 19.86
C LEU A 16 18.96 -19.31 20.41
N ARG A 17 20.01 -20.11 20.14
CA ARG A 17 20.14 -21.47 20.70
C ARG A 17 20.09 -21.50 22.23
N THR A 18 20.57 -20.46 22.93
CA THR A 18 20.52 -20.45 24.41
C THR A 18 19.13 -20.19 24.96
N HIS A 19 18.20 -19.74 24.11
CA HIS A 19 16.79 -19.51 24.45
C HIS A 19 15.86 -20.63 23.97
N LEU A 20 16.40 -21.68 23.31
CA LEU A 20 15.62 -22.81 22.82
C LEU A 20 15.86 -24.06 23.69
N ASN A 21 14.78 -24.77 24.04
CA ASN A 21 14.85 -26.01 24.80
C ASN A 21 13.98 -27.09 24.16
N VAL A 22 14.50 -28.32 24.10
CA VAL A 22 13.71 -29.49 23.70
C VAL A 22 13.05 -30.07 24.94
N LEU A 23 11.72 -30.13 24.95
CA LEU A 23 10.91 -30.70 26.02
C LEU A 23 10.90 -32.23 25.95
N GLU A 24 10.48 -32.88 27.04
CA GLU A 24 10.40 -34.35 27.14
C GLU A 24 9.51 -34.99 26.07
N ASN A 25 8.45 -34.29 25.64
CA ASN A 25 7.56 -34.72 24.56
C ASN A 25 8.17 -34.49 23.16
N GLY A 26 9.42 -34.06 23.07
CA GLY A 26 10.12 -33.73 21.83
C GLY A 26 9.66 -32.43 21.17
N ALA A 27 8.82 -31.61 21.81
CA ALA A 27 8.51 -30.27 21.32
C ALA A 27 9.67 -29.31 21.62
N VAL A 28 9.79 -28.23 20.84
CA VAL A 28 10.75 -27.16 21.14
C VAL A 28 10.00 -26.00 21.78
N SER A 29 10.44 -25.58 22.96
CA SER A 29 9.97 -24.39 23.65
C SER A 29 11.01 -23.28 23.56
N TYR A 30 10.57 -22.03 23.69
CA TYR A 30 11.44 -20.86 23.73
C TYR A 30 10.90 -19.78 24.67
N ASP A 31 11.78 -18.96 25.23
CA ASP A 31 11.39 -17.86 26.12
C ASP A 31 11.14 -16.54 25.36
N GLY A 32 10.78 -15.47 26.08
CA GLY A 32 10.51 -14.16 25.47
C GLY A 32 11.73 -13.52 24.76
N GLY A 33 12.95 -13.88 25.14
CA GLY A 33 14.17 -13.40 24.49
C GLY A 33 14.32 -13.94 23.06
N ALA A 34 13.88 -15.18 22.81
CA ALA A 34 13.89 -15.76 21.48
C ALA A 34 12.99 -15.00 20.48
N ALA A 35 11.88 -14.41 20.93
CA ALA A 35 10.95 -13.69 20.05
C ALA A 35 11.62 -12.50 19.34
N ILE A 36 12.43 -11.71 20.07
CA ILE A 36 13.18 -10.58 19.52
C ILE A 36 14.27 -11.07 18.56
N LEU A 37 14.90 -12.21 18.87
CA LEU A 37 15.94 -12.79 18.02
C LEU A 37 15.37 -13.35 16.71
N PHE A 38 14.15 -13.91 16.72
CA PHE A 38 13.45 -14.28 15.48
C PHE A 38 13.16 -13.06 14.60
N ASP A 39 12.70 -11.95 15.18
CA ASP A 39 12.49 -10.69 14.47
C ASP A 39 13.80 -10.16 13.86
N ALA A 40 14.86 -10.10 14.66
CA ALA A 40 16.18 -9.68 14.19
C ALA A 40 16.71 -10.58 13.04
N LEU A 41 16.47 -11.89 13.13
CA LEU A 41 16.83 -12.84 12.08
C LEU A 41 15.99 -12.60 10.80
N TYR A 42 14.69 -12.33 10.95
CA TYR A 42 13.78 -12.03 9.85
C TYR A 42 14.15 -10.73 9.12
N VAL A 43 14.44 -9.65 9.84
CA VAL A 43 14.88 -8.37 9.24
C VAL A 43 16.17 -8.54 8.41
N ASN A 44 17.04 -9.45 8.83
CA ASN A 44 18.26 -9.80 8.10
C ASN A 44 18.01 -10.71 6.89
N LEU A 45 16.79 -11.21 6.68
CA LEU A 45 16.44 -12.08 5.56
C LEU A 45 16.13 -11.25 4.29
N LYS A 46 16.56 -11.76 3.13
CA LYS A 46 16.19 -11.25 1.81
C LYS A 46 15.41 -12.31 1.04
N HIS A 47 14.16 -11.99 0.71
CA HIS A 47 13.29 -12.83 -0.11
C HIS A 47 12.48 -12.04 -1.14
N THR A 48 11.90 -12.77 -2.08
CA THR A 48 11.06 -12.25 -3.18
C THR A 48 9.77 -13.06 -3.34
N TYR A 49 9.43 -13.89 -2.35
CA TYR A 49 8.19 -14.66 -2.35
C TYR A 49 6.99 -13.71 -2.23
N GLN A 50 5.98 -13.90 -3.08
CA GLN A 50 4.70 -13.20 -3.01
C GLN A 50 3.77 -13.90 -2.00
N ILE A 51 4.19 -13.87 -0.74
CA ILE A 51 3.47 -14.40 0.44
C ILE A 51 3.52 -13.29 1.49
N GLU A 52 2.48 -13.19 2.31
CA GLU A 52 2.44 -12.23 3.40
C GLU A 52 3.64 -12.38 4.36
N ASP A 53 4.23 -11.25 4.77
CA ASP A 53 5.44 -11.23 5.59
C ASP A 53 5.26 -11.97 6.91
N GLU A 54 4.09 -11.86 7.54
CA GLU A 54 3.76 -12.59 8.77
C GLU A 54 3.76 -14.12 8.54
N VAL A 55 3.29 -14.58 7.37
CA VAL A 55 3.30 -16.01 7.02
C VAL A 55 4.74 -16.48 6.74
N VAL A 56 5.58 -15.64 6.12
CA VAL A 56 7.00 -15.95 5.93
C VAL A 56 7.74 -15.96 7.27
N PHE A 57 7.41 -15.04 8.18
CA PHE A 57 7.93 -14.99 9.53
C PHE A 57 7.56 -16.25 10.33
N ASP A 58 6.29 -16.66 10.32
CA ASP A 58 5.84 -17.91 10.93
C ASP A 58 6.58 -19.12 10.33
N ALA A 59 6.77 -19.14 9.00
CA ALA A 59 7.52 -20.18 8.33
C ALA A 59 9.02 -20.16 8.71
N LEU A 60 9.61 -18.99 8.95
CA LEU A 60 10.99 -18.83 9.43
C LEU A 60 11.11 -19.44 10.83
N VAL A 61 10.27 -19.01 11.77
CA VAL A 61 10.25 -19.52 13.15
C VAL A 61 10.13 -21.04 13.14
N ASN A 62 9.15 -21.58 12.39
CA ASN A 62 8.97 -23.02 12.26
C ASN A 62 10.18 -23.74 11.63
N SER A 63 10.89 -23.10 10.69
CA SER A 63 12.09 -23.69 10.09
C SER A 63 13.25 -23.75 11.09
N VAL A 64 13.40 -22.72 11.91
CA VAL A 64 14.42 -22.69 12.97
C VAL A 64 14.13 -23.75 14.03
N LEU A 65 12.90 -23.83 14.53
CA LEU A 65 12.51 -24.81 15.55
C LEU A 65 12.68 -26.25 15.05
N GLU A 66 12.33 -26.52 13.79
CA GLU A 66 12.49 -27.83 13.16
C GLU A 66 13.98 -28.24 13.05
N LEU A 67 14.84 -27.31 12.62
CA LEU A 67 16.28 -27.55 12.50
C LEU A 67 16.95 -27.71 13.87
N PHE A 68 16.50 -26.95 14.87
CA PHE A 68 16.98 -27.07 16.24
C PHE A 68 16.63 -28.44 16.81
N LYS A 69 15.37 -28.87 16.65
CA LYS A 69 14.90 -30.20 17.09
C LYS A 69 15.71 -31.35 16.47
N ARG A 70 16.08 -31.25 15.20
CA ARG A 70 16.76 -32.34 14.49
C ARG A 70 18.23 -32.47 14.84
N ASP A 71 18.98 -31.37 14.82
CA ASP A 71 20.45 -31.38 14.80
C ASP A 71 21.10 -30.18 15.51
N GLY A 72 20.34 -29.33 16.22
CA GLY A 72 20.89 -28.15 16.87
C GLY A 72 21.40 -27.06 15.91
N ILE A 73 20.70 -26.81 14.79
CA ILE A 73 21.00 -25.81 13.74
C ILE A 73 22.50 -25.69 13.43
N ARG A 74 23.05 -26.51 12.52
CA ARG A 74 24.51 -26.51 12.28
C ARG A 74 25.01 -25.31 11.47
N ARG A 75 24.24 -24.89 10.45
CA ARG A 75 24.58 -23.74 9.61
C ARG A 75 23.37 -22.86 9.39
N VAL A 76 23.59 -21.55 9.38
CA VAL A 76 22.52 -20.57 9.16
C VAL A 76 21.87 -20.73 7.77
N GLN A 77 22.63 -21.20 6.76
CA GLN A 77 22.10 -21.45 5.42
C GLN A 77 21.08 -22.61 5.40
N ASP A 78 21.13 -23.55 6.35
CA ASP A 78 20.14 -24.63 6.42
C ASP A 78 18.73 -24.06 6.72
N ILE A 79 18.66 -22.93 7.43
CA ILE A 79 17.41 -22.18 7.68
C ILE A 79 16.84 -21.65 6.36
N THR A 80 17.66 -21.00 5.52
CA THR A 80 17.17 -20.42 4.26
C THR A 80 16.78 -21.49 3.24
N VAL A 81 17.43 -22.64 3.25
CA VAL A 81 17.05 -23.81 2.43
C VAL A 81 15.71 -24.37 2.89
N THR A 82 15.55 -24.61 4.20
CA THR A 82 14.31 -25.16 4.78
C THR A 82 13.13 -24.20 4.56
N LEU A 83 13.32 -22.92 4.87
CA LEU A 83 12.33 -21.88 4.65
C LEU A 83 11.99 -21.72 3.17
N GLY A 84 12.99 -21.69 2.28
CA GLY A 84 12.79 -21.63 0.84
C GLY A 84 11.94 -22.79 0.32
N GLY A 85 12.16 -24.01 0.84
CA GLY A 85 11.33 -25.18 0.56
C GLY A 85 9.88 -25.01 1.01
N LYS A 86 9.65 -24.51 2.24
CA LYS A 86 8.31 -24.23 2.78
C LYS A 86 7.57 -23.17 1.95
N CYS A 87 8.21 -22.04 1.65
CA CYS A 87 7.61 -20.98 0.83
C CYS A 87 7.34 -21.44 -0.61
N ALA A 88 8.25 -22.23 -1.21
CA ALA A 88 8.02 -22.80 -2.54
C ALA A 88 6.82 -23.76 -2.56
N ARG A 89 6.64 -24.58 -1.51
CA ARG A 89 5.49 -25.46 -1.37
C ARG A 89 4.19 -24.67 -1.22
N LEU A 90 4.19 -23.61 -0.40
CA LEU A 90 3.04 -22.71 -0.26
C LEU A 90 2.64 -22.10 -1.61
N LEU A 91 3.60 -21.62 -2.40
CA LEU A 91 3.29 -21.06 -3.72
C LEU A 91 2.77 -22.06 -4.75
N ARG A 92 3.03 -23.37 -4.59
CA ARG A 92 2.53 -24.42 -5.49
C ARG A 92 1.04 -24.68 -5.29
N VAL A 93 0.55 -24.56 -4.07
CA VAL A 93 -0.86 -24.76 -3.75
C VAL A 93 -1.50 -23.39 -3.72
N ARG A 94 -2.36 -23.09 -4.68
CA ARG A 94 -3.11 -21.85 -4.72
C ARG A 94 -4.60 -22.17 -4.73
N GLU A 95 -5.31 -21.56 -3.80
CA GLU A 95 -6.75 -21.70 -3.65
C GLU A 95 -7.44 -20.40 -4.04
N GLU A 96 -8.63 -20.54 -4.63
CA GLU A 96 -9.47 -19.38 -4.91
C GLU A 96 -10.16 -18.92 -3.62
N TYR A 97 -10.15 -17.62 -3.38
CA TYR A 97 -10.80 -16.94 -2.27
C TYR A 97 -11.68 -15.80 -2.78
N VAL A 98 -12.67 -15.43 -1.99
CA VAL A 98 -13.55 -14.29 -2.25
C VAL A 98 -13.59 -13.40 -1.02
N LEU A 99 -12.96 -12.23 -1.11
CA LEU A 99 -13.10 -11.17 -0.14
C LEU A 99 -14.45 -10.49 -0.34
N VAL A 100 -15.22 -10.33 0.72
CA VAL A 100 -16.50 -9.61 0.77
C VAL A 100 -16.34 -8.43 1.71
N THR A 101 -16.53 -7.22 1.18
CA THR A 101 -16.44 -5.95 1.91
C THR A 101 -17.52 -5.00 1.42
N SER A 102 -17.54 -3.77 1.90
CA SER A 102 -18.45 -2.71 1.44
C SER A 102 -17.69 -1.39 1.27
N VAL A 103 -18.27 -0.48 0.49
CA VAL A 103 -17.77 0.88 0.29
C VAL A 103 -18.92 1.87 0.45
N ASN A 104 -18.62 3.11 0.86
CA ASN A 104 -19.58 4.18 1.12
C ASN A 104 -20.30 4.73 -0.14
N LEU A 105 -20.51 3.92 -1.15
CA LEU A 105 -21.29 4.26 -2.33
C LEU A 105 -22.74 3.85 -2.10
N PRO A 106 -23.76 4.66 -2.48
CA PRO A 106 -25.15 4.26 -2.42
C PRO A 106 -25.39 2.97 -3.20
N ALA A 107 -26.12 2.02 -2.61
CA ALA A 107 -26.47 0.74 -3.23
C ALA A 107 -27.11 0.87 -4.63
N LEU A 108 -27.80 1.98 -4.91
CA LEU A 108 -28.42 2.28 -6.21
C LEU A 108 -27.42 2.66 -7.30
N GLN A 109 -26.19 3.03 -6.95
CA GLN A 109 -25.13 3.36 -7.91
C GLN A 109 -24.22 2.14 -8.08
N THR A 110 -24.35 1.45 -9.22
CA THR A 110 -23.50 0.28 -9.52
C THR A 110 -22.30 0.66 -10.37
N LEU A 111 -21.10 0.40 -9.85
CA LEU A 111 -19.83 0.53 -10.60
C LEU A 111 -19.60 -0.71 -11.47
N LYS A 112 -18.83 -0.58 -12.55
CA LYS A 112 -18.56 -1.70 -13.46
C LYS A 112 -17.65 -2.73 -12.78
N ARG A 113 -17.83 -4.00 -13.14
CA ARG A 113 -16.90 -5.09 -12.79
C ARG A 113 -15.51 -4.80 -13.37
N ARG A 114 -14.45 -5.00 -12.57
CA ARG A 114 -13.05 -4.73 -12.95
C ARG A 114 -12.16 -5.96 -12.81
N ASN A 115 -11.14 -6.04 -13.66
CA ASN A 115 -10.05 -7.01 -13.54
C ASN A 115 -8.74 -6.24 -13.34
N ILE A 116 -8.10 -6.42 -12.19
CA ILE A 116 -6.87 -5.73 -11.79
C ILE A 116 -5.92 -6.79 -11.23
N ASN A 117 -4.71 -6.88 -11.77
CA ASN A 117 -3.66 -7.82 -11.34
C ASN A 117 -4.15 -9.29 -11.22
N GLY A 118 -4.97 -9.73 -12.19
CA GLY A 118 -5.54 -11.09 -12.22
C GLY A 118 -6.68 -11.34 -11.22
N SER A 119 -7.05 -10.34 -10.42
CA SER A 119 -8.18 -10.40 -9.49
C SER A 119 -9.41 -9.71 -10.08
N THR A 120 -10.60 -10.21 -9.76
CA THR A 120 -11.86 -9.61 -10.22
C THR A 120 -12.54 -8.86 -9.07
N ILE A 121 -12.82 -7.57 -9.25
CA ILE A 121 -13.67 -6.76 -8.38
C ILE A 121 -15.09 -6.71 -8.97
N SER A 122 -16.10 -6.99 -8.17
CA SER A 122 -17.53 -6.84 -8.52
C SER A 122 -18.27 -6.06 -7.45
N PHE A 123 -19.28 -5.30 -7.85
CA PHE A 123 -20.08 -4.44 -6.98
C PHE A 123 -21.53 -4.91 -6.96
N SER A 124 -22.17 -4.90 -5.80
CA SER A 124 -23.58 -5.30 -5.65
C SER A 124 -24.28 -4.48 -4.56
N PRO A 125 -25.57 -4.15 -4.74
CA PRO A 125 -26.35 -3.39 -3.74
C PRO A 125 -26.54 -4.15 -2.43
N VAL A 126 -26.43 -5.48 -2.47
CA VAL A 126 -26.60 -6.37 -1.33
C VAL A 126 -25.47 -7.39 -1.32
N VAL A 127 -25.21 -7.99 -0.16
CA VAL A 127 -24.30 -9.14 -0.06
C VAL A 127 -24.82 -10.25 -0.98
N PRO A 128 -24.00 -10.81 -1.88
CA PRO A 128 -24.45 -11.92 -2.71
C PRO A 128 -24.98 -13.07 -1.86
N VAL A 129 -26.14 -13.63 -2.25
CA VAL A 129 -26.90 -14.64 -1.49
C VAL A 129 -26.00 -15.77 -0.97
N LYS A 130 -25.07 -16.20 -1.82
CA LYS A 130 -24.09 -17.25 -1.55
C LYS A 130 -23.22 -17.02 -0.31
N TYR A 131 -22.87 -15.77 -0.01
CA TYR A 131 -21.99 -15.43 1.13
C TYR A 131 -22.79 -14.93 2.34
N ASN A 132 -24.04 -14.49 2.14
CA ASN A 132 -24.82 -13.75 3.12
C ASN A 132 -25.04 -14.52 4.43
N ALA A 133 -25.47 -15.79 4.37
CA ALA A 133 -25.76 -16.58 5.55
C ALA A 133 -24.53 -16.80 6.44
N GLN A 134 -23.40 -17.20 5.83
CA GLN A 134 -22.15 -17.45 6.56
C GLN A 134 -21.52 -16.15 7.06
N ARG A 135 -21.63 -15.05 6.29
CA ARG A 135 -21.19 -13.71 6.72
C ARG A 135 -21.95 -13.24 7.96
N LYS A 136 -23.28 -13.38 7.98
CA LYS A 136 -24.08 -13.04 9.17
C LYS A 136 -23.66 -13.86 10.38
N LYS A 137 -23.49 -15.18 10.21
CA LYS A 137 -23.05 -16.08 11.29
C LYS A 137 -21.71 -15.66 11.90
N ILE A 138 -20.68 -15.37 11.09
CA ILE A 138 -19.37 -14.96 11.64
C ILE A 138 -19.43 -13.57 12.30
N ILE A 139 -20.24 -12.65 11.78
CA ILE A 139 -20.44 -11.34 12.42
C ILE A 139 -21.15 -11.50 13.77
N GLU A 140 -22.16 -12.36 13.84
CA GLU A 140 -22.90 -12.67 15.08
C GLU A 140 -21.99 -13.27 16.16
N GLN A 141 -21.07 -14.17 15.77
CA GLN A 141 -20.06 -14.72 16.67
C GLN A 141 -19.13 -13.66 17.28
N HIS A 142 -19.00 -12.51 16.62
CA HIS A 142 -18.11 -11.42 17.01
C HIS A 142 -18.87 -10.15 17.44
N GLN A 143 -20.15 -10.25 17.85
CA GLN A 143 -20.99 -9.11 18.25
C GLN A 143 -20.35 -8.17 19.29
N ARG A 144 -19.46 -8.70 20.14
CA ARG A 144 -18.72 -7.92 21.16
C ARG A 144 -17.88 -6.79 20.56
N LEU A 145 -17.50 -6.89 19.29
CA LEU A 145 -16.71 -5.89 18.57
C LEU A 145 -17.53 -4.65 18.15
N LYS A 146 -18.86 -4.66 18.32
CA LYS A 146 -19.77 -3.52 18.04
C LYS A 146 -19.47 -2.82 16.71
N PHE A 147 -19.53 -3.60 15.62
CA PHE A 147 -19.23 -3.08 14.29
C PHE A 147 -20.16 -1.93 13.89
N GLY A 148 -19.64 -1.00 13.10
CA GLY A 148 -20.43 0.07 12.51
C GLY A 148 -21.51 -0.45 11.54
N SER A 149 -22.41 0.45 11.12
CA SER A 149 -23.46 0.13 10.16
C SER A 149 -22.93 0.12 8.72
N GLU A 150 -23.36 -0.87 7.94
CA GLU A 150 -23.15 -0.96 6.47
C GLU A 150 -24.42 -0.60 5.70
N VAL A 151 -25.39 0.06 6.34
CA VAL A 151 -26.67 0.42 5.72
C VAL A 151 -26.42 1.36 4.53
N ASP A 152 -27.09 1.05 3.42
CA ASP A 152 -27.03 1.76 2.13
C ASP A 152 -25.68 1.73 1.40
N PHE A 153 -24.70 0.97 1.90
CA PHE A 153 -23.41 0.79 1.23
C PHE A 153 -23.50 -0.24 0.11
N THR A 154 -22.74 -0.02 -0.94
CA THR A 154 -22.50 -1.00 -1.99
C THR A 154 -21.50 -2.04 -1.50
N PHE A 155 -21.88 -3.32 -1.58
CA PHE A 155 -21.00 -4.44 -1.30
C PHE A 155 -20.05 -4.68 -2.46
N VAL A 156 -18.82 -5.08 -2.11
CA VAL A 156 -17.74 -5.38 -3.05
C VAL A 156 -17.28 -6.80 -2.81
N THR A 157 -17.18 -7.57 -3.88
CA THR A 157 -16.49 -8.87 -3.85
C THR A 157 -15.23 -8.82 -4.68
N VAL A 158 -14.11 -9.27 -4.10
CA VAL A 158 -12.84 -9.43 -4.81
C VAL A 158 -12.49 -10.91 -4.87
N LYS A 159 -12.43 -11.48 -6.08
CA LYS A 159 -11.96 -12.85 -6.30
C LYS A 159 -10.46 -12.87 -6.46
N ILE A 160 -9.76 -13.66 -5.65
CA ILE A 160 -8.29 -13.75 -5.60
C ILE A 160 -7.88 -15.22 -5.63
N ASN A 161 -6.72 -15.52 -6.22
CA ASN A 161 -6.09 -16.83 -6.12
C ASN A 161 -4.77 -16.70 -5.33
N ALA A 162 -4.67 -17.35 -4.17
CA ALA A 162 -3.62 -17.09 -3.17
C ALA A 162 -3.19 -18.39 -2.44
N PRO A 163 -1.97 -18.42 -1.87
CA PRO A 163 -1.44 -19.60 -1.18
C PRO A 163 -2.06 -19.83 0.20
N ASP A 164 -2.56 -18.78 0.85
CA ASP A 164 -3.14 -18.83 2.18
C ASP A 164 -4.13 -17.68 2.40
N LYS A 165 -4.90 -17.77 3.49
CA LYS A 165 -5.97 -16.83 3.85
C LYS A 165 -5.49 -15.39 4.12
N LYS A 166 -4.32 -15.21 4.76
CA LYS A 166 -3.78 -13.87 5.08
C LYS A 166 -3.30 -13.20 3.80
N THR A 167 -2.53 -13.92 2.99
CA THR A 167 -2.12 -13.45 1.67
C THR A 167 -3.33 -13.13 0.79
N ALA A 168 -4.38 -13.97 0.80
CA ALA A 168 -5.61 -13.71 0.06
C ALA A 168 -6.30 -12.41 0.48
N TYR A 169 -6.45 -12.19 1.79
CA TYR A 169 -7.04 -10.97 2.34
C TYR A 169 -6.26 -9.72 1.89
N ASN A 170 -4.93 -9.70 2.11
CA ASN A 170 -4.10 -8.54 1.79
C ASN A 170 -4.05 -8.27 0.29
N MET A 171 -3.95 -9.32 -0.55
CA MET A 171 -4.07 -9.17 -2.01
C MET A 171 -5.43 -8.59 -2.43
N GLY A 172 -6.52 -9.02 -1.80
CA GLY A 172 -7.87 -8.52 -2.07
C GLY A 172 -8.02 -7.04 -1.70
N MET A 173 -7.52 -6.65 -0.54
CA MET A 173 -7.50 -5.26 -0.09
C MET A 173 -6.60 -4.40 -0.96
N ASP A 174 -5.41 -4.87 -1.33
CA ASP A 174 -4.48 -4.18 -2.22
C ASP A 174 -5.11 -3.87 -3.58
N VAL A 175 -5.79 -4.84 -4.18
CA VAL A 175 -6.48 -4.68 -5.46
C VAL A 175 -7.60 -3.65 -5.36
N LEU A 176 -8.41 -3.71 -4.28
CA LEU A 176 -9.45 -2.72 -4.04
C LEU A 176 -8.87 -1.33 -3.78
N ASN A 177 -7.76 -1.24 -3.05
CA ASN A 177 -7.05 0.00 -2.75
C ASN A 177 -6.49 0.68 -4.00
N VAL A 178 -5.99 -0.10 -4.97
CA VAL A 178 -5.62 0.44 -6.29
C VAL A 178 -6.84 1.05 -6.98
N TYR A 179 -7.96 0.34 -7.02
CA TYR A 179 -9.20 0.87 -7.63
C TYR A 179 -9.67 2.15 -6.94
N ARG A 180 -9.71 2.17 -5.61
CA ARG A 180 -10.05 3.34 -4.79
C ARG A 180 -9.11 4.52 -5.06
N ALA A 181 -7.81 4.26 -5.18
CA ALA A 181 -6.82 5.29 -5.51
C ALA A 181 -7.05 5.90 -6.90
N LEU A 182 -7.35 5.08 -7.91
CA LEU A 182 -7.66 5.58 -9.26
C LEU A 182 -8.94 6.41 -9.28
N PHE A 183 -9.97 5.98 -8.52
CA PHE A 183 -11.19 6.75 -8.34
C PHE A 183 -10.89 8.10 -7.66
N GLN A 184 -10.00 8.09 -6.66
CA GLN A 184 -9.54 9.26 -5.93
C GLN A 184 -8.85 10.30 -6.82
N LEU A 185 -7.99 9.85 -7.76
CA LEU A 185 -7.30 10.75 -8.69
C LEU A 185 -8.24 11.45 -9.67
N ASN A 186 -9.43 10.88 -9.90
CA ASN A 186 -10.41 11.39 -10.87
C ASN A 186 -11.43 12.37 -10.27
N THR A 187 -11.33 12.70 -8.98
CA THR A 187 -12.38 13.47 -8.31
C THR A 187 -11.90 14.84 -7.90
N SER A 188 -12.59 15.88 -8.39
CA SER A 188 -12.41 17.25 -7.91
C SER A 188 -13.04 17.40 -6.53
N ARG A 189 -12.36 18.09 -5.61
CA ARG A 189 -12.84 18.30 -4.24
C ARG A 189 -13.24 19.75 -4.06
N SER A 190 -14.53 20.00 -3.81
CA SER A 190 -15.04 21.33 -3.48
C SER A 190 -14.68 21.70 -2.04
N ARG A 191 -14.09 22.87 -1.84
CA ARG A 191 -13.83 23.42 -0.50
C ARG A 191 -15.09 24.11 0.02
N ASN A 192 -15.46 23.87 1.27
CA ASN A 192 -16.46 24.68 1.95
C ASN A 192 -15.78 25.66 2.92
N LEU A 193 -15.53 26.89 2.45
CA LEU A 193 -14.85 27.92 3.24
C LEU A 193 -15.58 28.27 4.54
N PHE A 194 -16.91 28.10 4.56
CA PHE A 194 -17.76 28.42 5.71
C PHE A 194 -17.93 27.25 6.69
N SER A 195 -17.36 26.08 6.40
CA SER A 195 -17.43 24.97 7.34
C SER A 195 -16.63 25.25 8.61
N GLN A 196 -17.17 24.84 9.76
CA GLN A 196 -16.48 24.81 11.05
C GLN A 196 -15.60 23.56 11.20
N TYR A 197 -15.78 22.55 10.33
CA TYR A 197 -15.02 21.31 10.35
C TYR A 197 -13.86 21.38 9.34
N GLU A 198 -12.63 21.24 9.84
CA GLU A 198 -11.41 21.30 9.01
C GLU A 198 -11.44 20.33 7.81
N GLU A 199 -11.98 19.13 7.97
CA GLU A 199 -12.08 18.14 6.88
C GLU A 199 -13.09 18.55 5.79
N GLN A 200 -14.11 19.35 6.12
CA GLN A 200 -15.05 19.87 5.12
C GLN A 200 -14.51 21.15 4.45
N ARG A 201 -13.68 21.91 5.17
CA ARG A 201 -12.98 23.08 4.63
C ARG A 201 -11.85 22.67 3.69
N HIS A 202 -11.08 21.65 4.08
CA HIS A 202 -9.93 21.09 3.38
C HIS A 202 -10.06 19.56 3.24
N PRO A 203 -10.96 19.06 2.37
CA PRO A 203 -11.19 17.63 2.20
C PRO A 203 -9.93 16.94 1.69
N THR A 204 -9.37 16.08 2.53
CA THR A 204 -8.13 15.33 2.32
C THR A 204 -8.34 13.82 2.43
N ALA A 205 -9.38 13.37 3.13
CA ALA A 205 -9.77 11.96 3.26
C ALA A 205 -10.11 11.27 1.92
N SER A 206 -9.95 9.95 1.86
CA SER A 206 -10.38 9.14 0.71
C SER A 206 -11.86 9.34 0.41
N ILE A 207 -12.23 9.47 -0.86
CA ILE A 207 -13.63 9.67 -1.27
C ILE A 207 -14.44 8.38 -1.25
N LEU A 208 -13.82 7.27 -1.68
CA LEU A 208 -14.40 5.94 -1.67
C LEU A 208 -13.81 5.23 -0.47
N GLN A 209 -14.55 5.23 0.63
CA GLN A 209 -14.16 4.73 1.94
C GLN A 209 -14.73 3.33 2.15
N LEU A 210 -13.98 2.50 2.86
CA LEU A 210 -14.38 1.13 3.19
C LEU A 210 -15.46 1.13 4.28
N GLY A 211 -16.27 0.08 4.28
CA GLY A 211 -17.10 -0.27 5.42
C GLY A 211 -16.27 -0.83 6.59
N PRO A 212 -16.93 -1.09 7.73
CA PRO A 212 -16.27 -1.48 8.98
C PRO A 212 -15.76 -2.93 8.97
N LEU A 213 -16.16 -3.75 7.99
CA LEU A 213 -16.07 -5.20 8.06
C LEU A 213 -15.64 -5.83 6.74
N HIS A 214 -14.78 -6.85 6.86
CA HIS A 214 -14.29 -7.61 5.72
C HIS A 214 -14.33 -9.10 6.06
N THR A 215 -14.94 -9.90 5.18
CA THR A 215 -14.98 -11.36 5.36
C THR A 215 -14.37 -12.09 4.17
N LEU A 216 -13.62 -13.16 4.44
CA LEU A 216 -13.02 -14.00 3.42
C LEU A 216 -13.76 -15.32 3.32
N HIS A 217 -14.15 -15.66 2.10
CA HIS A 217 -14.94 -16.85 1.79
C HIS A 217 -14.22 -17.73 0.78
N LYS A 218 -14.57 -19.01 0.79
CA LYS A 218 -14.32 -19.92 -0.33
C LYS A 218 -15.28 -19.63 -1.49
N PRO A 219 -14.98 -20.11 -2.70
CA PRO A 219 -15.88 -19.99 -3.83
C PRO A 219 -17.18 -20.73 -3.59
N SER A 220 -17.28 -21.65 -2.64
CA SER A 220 -18.51 -22.36 -2.24
C SER A 220 -19.48 -21.48 -1.44
N GLY A 221 -19.02 -20.38 -0.84
CA GLY A 221 -19.81 -19.53 0.08
C GLY A 221 -19.42 -19.69 1.54
N GLU A 222 -18.75 -20.79 1.89
CA GLU A 222 -18.19 -21.03 3.23
C GLU A 222 -17.23 -19.92 3.63
N VAL A 223 -17.30 -19.47 4.88
CA VAL A 223 -16.30 -18.56 5.45
C VAL A 223 -15.02 -19.34 5.73
N VAL A 224 -13.88 -18.74 5.43
CA VAL A 224 -12.56 -19.29 5.80
C VAL A 224 -12.37 -19.16 7.31
N ASN A 225 -11.74 -20.13 7.96
CA ASN A 225 -11.45 -20.06 9.40
C ASN A 225 -10.68 -18.77 9.75
N ASP A 226 -11.11 -18.05 10.78
CA ASP A 226 -10.63 -16.70 11.15
C ASP A 226 -10.69 -15.70 9.98
N GLY A 227 -11.67 -15.87 9.09
CA GLY A 227 -11.83 -15.06 7.89
C GLY A 227 -12.56 -13.74 8.13
N LEU A 228 -12.41 -13.11 9.29
CA LEU A 228 -13.04 -11.83 9.64
C LEU A 228 -11.97 -10.79 10.00
N TRP A 229 -12.00 -9.65 9.31
CA TRP A 229 -11.23 -8.45 9.63
C TRP A 229 -12.18 -7.27 9.80
N TYR A 230 -11.74 -6.27 10.54
CA TYR A 230 -12.52 -5.07 10.81
C TYR A 230 -11.62 -3.84 10.91
N GLU A 231 -12.22 -2.67 10.72
CA GLU A 231 -11.57 -1.36 10.81
C GLU A 231 -11.65 -0.82 12.25
N PRO A 232 -10.57 -0.88 13.07
CA PRO A 232 -10.65 -0.55 14.50
C PRO A 232 -10.97 0.92 14.77
N GLN A 233 -10.60 1.79 13.84
CA GLN A 233 -10.85 3.24 13.91
C GLN A 233 -12.02 3.66 13.01
N TYR A 234 -12.91 2.73 12.65
CA TYR A 234 -14.01 3.02 11.74
C TYR A 234 -14.85 4.20 12.22
N ARG A 235 -15.06 5.16 11.31
CA ARG A 235 -16.06 6.22 11.46
C ARG A 235 -16.95 6.15 10.26
N GLN A 236 -18.26 6.09 10.48
CA GLN A 236 -19.22 5.98 9.39
C GLN A 236 -19.10 7.19 8.45
N PRO A 237 -18.66 6.98 7.19
CA PRO A 237 -18.55 8.06 6.24
C PRO A 237 -19.92 8.44 5.68
N ALA A 238 -20.03 9.66 5.15
CA ALA A 238 -21.17 10.04 4.34
C ALA A 238 -21.21 9.20 3.05
N LEU A 239 -22.42 8.95 2.54
CA LEU A 239 -22.58 8.31 1.24
C LEU A 239 -21.98 9.20 0.14
N LEU A 240 -21.15 8.58 -0.70
CA LEU A 240 -20.51 9.22 -1.84
C LEU A 240 -21.55 9.42 -2.95
N ASN A 241 -21.92 10.67 -3.20
CA ASN A 241 -22.76 11.00 -4.35
C ASN A 241 -21.90 11.26 -5.59
N ILE A 242 -21.88 10.32 -6.53
CA ILE A 242 -21.22 10.53 -7.83
C ILE A 242 -22.19 11.24 -8.78
N LEU A 243 -21.91 12.51 -9.10
CA LEU A 243 -22.76 13.32 -9.99
C LEU A 243 -22.87 12.75 -11.41
N ASN A 244 -21.76 12.25 -11.96
CA ASN A 244 -21.71 11.61 -13.28
C ASN A 244 -20.96 10.27 -13.21
N PRO A 245 -21.66 9.17 -12.88
CA PRO A 245 -21.06 7.85 -12.76
C PRO A 245 -20.41 7.35 -14.06
N GLU A 246 -20.98 7.68 -15.22
CA GLU A 246 -20.44 7.23 -16.51
C GLU A 246 -19.08 7.86 -16.81
N LEU A 247 -18.95 9.17 -16.61
CA LEU A 247 -17.68 9.88 -16.75
C LEU A 247 -16.67 9.39 -15.73
N ALA A 248 -17.10 9.17 -14.48
CA ALA A 248 -16.23 8.66 -13.44
C ALA A 248 -15.62 7.30 -13.82
N GLU A 249 -16.47 6.39 -14.29
CA GLU A 249 -16.07 5.05 -14.75
C GLU A 249 -15.21 5.11 -16.02
N HIS A 250 -15.50 6.02 -16.95
CA HIS A 250 -14.70 6.19 -18.16
C HIS A 250 -13.28 6.66 -17.86
N THR A 251 -13.10 7.62 -16.95
CA THR A 251 -11.75 8.04 -16.56
C THR A 251 -11.00 6.91 -15.85
N VAL A 252 -11.67 6.16 -14.97
CA VAL A 252 -11.04 4.99 -14.34
C VAL A 252 -10.62 3.95 -15.38
N ASP A 253 -11.41 3.72 -16.44
CA ASP A 253 -11.03 2.87 -17.57
C ASP A 253 -9.73 3.35 -18.26
N ILE A 254 -9.61 4.66 -18.48
CA ILE A 254 -8.40 5.27 -19.04
C ILE A 254 -7.19 5.08 -18.11
N LEU A 255 -7.33 5.39 -16.82
CA LEU A 255 -6.24 5.29 -15.85
C LEU A 255 -5.80 3.83 -15.65
N LEU A 256 -6.73 2.88 -15.64
CA LEU A 256 -6.41 1.45 -15.59
C LEU A 256 -5.67 0.98 -16.84
N LYS A 257 -6.03 1.48 -18.03
CA LYS A 257 -5.30 1.20 -19.26
C LYS A 257 -3.88 1.77 -19.19
N GLN A 258 -3.73 3.01 -18.73
CA GLN A 258 -2.43 3.66 -18.54
C GLN A 258 -1.54 2.90 -17.55
N LEU A 259 -2.09 2.52 -16.39
CA LEU A 259 -1.38 1.73 -15.39
C LEU A 259 -0.87 0.40 -15.97
N ARG A 260 -1.70 -0.32 -16.73
CA ARG A 260 -1.30 -1.60 -17.34
C ARG A 260 -0.20 -1.47 -18.40
N LEU A 261 -0.22 -0.38 -19.15
CA LEU A 261 0.75 -0.13 -20.23
C LEU A 261 2.06 0.49 -19.73
N CYS A 262 2.07 1.01 -18.50
CA CYS A 262 3.23 1.70 -17.96
C CYS A 262 4.37 0.72 -17.58
N PRO A 263 5.62 0.93 -18.05
CA PRO A 263 6.75 0.03 -17.75
C PRO A 263 7.08 -0.10 -16.26
N PHE A 264 6.71 0.89 -15.45
CA PHE A 264 6.91 0.91 -14.00
C PHE A 264 5.60 0.75 -13.23
N SER A 265 4.60 0.06 -13.81
CA SER A 265 3.29 -0.21 -13.24
C SER A 265 3.31 -0.81 -11.82
N VAL A 266 4.27 -1.70 -11.52
CA VAL A 266 4.46 -2.28 -10.18
C VAL A 266 4.76 -1.18 -9.16
N ARG A 267 5.67 -0.26 -9.49
CA ARG A 267 6.02 0.87 -8.60
C ARG A 267 4.85 1.84 -8.44
N ILE A 268 4.13 2.15 -9.52
CA ILE A 268 2.93 3.00 -9.44
C ILE A 268 1.88 2.35 -8.55
N THR A 269 1.69 1.03 -8.65
CA THR A 269 0.76 0.29 -7.80
C THR A 269 1.11 0.45 -6.32
N GLU A 270 2.38 0.32 -5.96
CA GLU A 270 2.85 0.58 -4.59
C GLU A 270 2.58 2.02 -4.13
N ILE A 271 2.84 3.01 -5.01
CA ILE A 271 2.58 4.42 -4.73
C ILE A 271 1.08 4.67 -4.52
N LEU A 272 0.20 4.07 -5.35
CA LEU A 272 -1.25 4.18 -5.22
C LEU A 272 -1.75 3.59 -3.90
N LYS A 273 -1.16 2.46 -3.45
CA LYS A 273 -1.49 1.86 -2.15
C LYS A 273 -1.08 2.75 -0.98
N LEU A 274 0.12 3.34 -1.03
CA LEU A 274 0.57 4.30 -0.02
C LEU A 274 -0.31 5.55 -0.01
N PHE A 275 -0.67 6.04 -1.20
CA PHE A 275 -1.54 7.20 -1.37
C PHE A 275 -2.91 6.99 -0.72
N ILE A 276 -3.60 5.88 -1.01
CA ILE A 276 -4.91 5.62 -0.42
C ILE A 276 -4.83 5.34 1.08
N SER A 277 -3.79 4.64 1.54
CA SER A 277 -3.54 4.41 2.96
C SER A 277 -3.33 5.75 3.71
N ALA A 278 -2.61 6.69 3.08
CA ALA A 278 -2.44 8.03 3.63
C ALA A 278 -3.78 8.77 3.74
N THR A 279 -4.60 8.74 2.69
CA THR A 279 -5.91 9.43 2.70
C THR A 279 -6.97 8.73 3.54
N ASP A 280 -6.79 7.45 3.88
CA ASP A 280 -7.65 6.71 4.82
C ASP A 280 -7.34 7.05 6.29
N SER A 281 -6.14 7.56 6.61
CA SER A 281 -5.78 7.96 7.97
C SER A 281 -6.73 9.04 8.49
N TYR A 282 -7.39 8.80 9.64
CA TYR A 282 -8.25 9.79 10.30
C TYR A 282 -7.48 10.89 11.01
N ASP A 283 -6.27 10.60 11.50
CA ASP A 283 -5.41 11.62 12.10
C ASP A 283 -4.78 12.48 10.99
N PRO A 284 -5.04 13.80 10.96
CA PRO A 284 -4.44 14.70 9.98
C PRO A 284 -2.91 14.76 10.06
N ALA A 285 -2.30 14.55 11.24
CA ALA A 285 -0.84 14.58 11.39
C ALA A 285 -0.21 13.31 10.82
N GLN A 286 -0.78 12.13 11.11
CA GLN A 286 -0.41 10.88 10.45
C GLN A 286 -0.62 10.94 8.93
N ARG A 287 -1.76 11.46 8.46
CA ARG A 287 -2.03 11.67 7.03
C ARG A 287 -0.94 12.51 6.36
N PHE A 288 -0.53 13.59 7.02
CA PHE A 288 0.54 14.46 6.53
C PHE A 288 1.86 13.69 6.36
N MET A 289 2.24 12.90 7.36
CA MET A 289 3.45 12.07 7.31
C MET A 289 3.39 11.02 6.21
N MET A 290 2.24 10.35 6.04
CA MET A 290 2.05 9.31 5.02
C MET A 290 1.99 9.89 3.59
N LEU A 291 1.37 11.06 3.40
CA LEU A 291 1.39 11.76 2.11
C LEU A 291 2.81 12.20 1.75
N TRP A 292 3.59 12.69 2.72
CA TRP A 292 5.00 13.01 2.51
C TRP A 292 5.81 11.77 2.09
N ALA A 293 5.66 10.66 2.81
CA ALA A 293 6.31 9.38 2.44
C ALA A 293 5.86 8.88 1.05
N THR A 294 4.60 9.11 0.69
CA THR A 294 4.09 8.81 -0.66
C THR A 294 4.80 9.65 -1.72
N MET A 295 5.06 10.93 -1.44
CA MET A 295 5.82 11.82 -2.31
C MET A 295 7.29 11.39 -2.43
N GLU A 296 7.94 11.01 -1.32
CA GLU A 296 9.30 10.41 -1.32
C GLU A 296 9.35 9.16 -2.21
N ARG A 297 8.35 8.27 -2.08
CA ARG A 297 8.25 7.07 -2.92
C ARG A 297 8.03 7.40 -4.40
N ALA A 298 7.14 8.34 -4.69
CA ALA A 298 6.78 8.73 -6.06
C ALA A 298 7.91 9.46 -6.79
N THR A 299 8.72 10.23 -6.07
CA THR A 299 9.90 10.91 -6.61
C THR A 299 11.17 10.07 -6.47
N GLY A 300 11.11 8.90 -5.83
CA GLY A 300 12.21 7.95 -5.71
C GLY A 300 13.41 8.46 -4.90
N THR A 301 13.18 9.30 -3.89
CA THR A 301 14.24 9.83 -3.02
C THR A 301 13.68 10.32 -1.68
N ASP A 302 14.48 10.21 -0.63
CA ASP A 302 14.31 10.83 0.69
C ASP A 302 15.26 12.04 0.88
N ASP A 303 16.17 12.28 -0.06
CA ASP A 303 17.00 13.48 -0.11
C ASP A 303 16.10 14.70 -0.37
N THR A 304 16.13 15.64 0.57
CA THR A 304 15.22 16.79 0.56
C THR A 304 15.37 17.65 -0.68
N ASP A 305 16.60 17.99 -1.05
CA ASP A 305 16.82 18.94 -2.15
C ASP A 305 16.40 18.32 -3.48
N LEU A 306 16.71 17.04 -3.67
CA LEU A 306 16.30 16.27 -4.84
C LEU A 306 14.78 16.04 -4.87
N LEU A 307 14.16 15.74 -3.73
CA LEU A 307 12.71 15.60 -3.56
C LEU A 307 11.98 16.85 -4.03
N LEU A 308 12.36 18.01 -3.49
CA LEU A 308 11.76 19.31 -3.82
C LEU A 308 11.95 19.64 -5.30
N LYS A 309 13.15 19.41 -5.84
CA LYS A 309 13.44 19.63 -7.26
C LYS A 309 12.54 18.78 -8.16
N ARG A 310 12.40 17.49 -7.85
CA ARG A 310 11.56 16.54 -8.61
C ARG A 310 10.08 16.87 -8.48
N ALA A 311 9.60 17.20 -7.28
CA ALA A 311 8.19 17.54 -7.04
C ALA A 311 7.78 18.86 -7.73
N CYS A 312 8.66 19.86 -7.79
CA CYS A 312 8.39 21.11 -8.49
C CYS A 312 8.39 20.97 -10.02
N PHE A 313 8.94 19.89 -10.59
CA PHE A 313 9.05 19.70 -12.03
C PHE A 313 7.70 19.82 -12.75
N PHE A 314 6.62 19.37 -12.09
CA PHE A 314 5.26 19.26 -12.63
C PHE A 314 4.46 20.57 -12.62
N PHE A 315 5.08 21.69 -12.25
CA PHE A 315 4.41 22.98 -12.10
C PHE A 315 5.14 24.07 -12.90
N GLU A 316 4.36 25.04 -13.38
CA GLU A 316 4.88 26.21 -14.09
C GLU A 316 5.63 27.15 -13.12
N ASP A 317 4.98 27.55 -12.02
CA ASP A 317 5.55 28.43 -10.99
C ASP A 317 6.48 27.70 -10.01
N ARG A 318 7.59 27.18 -10.51
CA ARG A 318 8.50 26.29 -9.76
C ARG A 318 9.04 26.90 -8.47
N GLU A 319 9.36 28.20 -8.47
CA GLU A 319 9.88 28.89 -7.28
C GLU A 319 8.83 29.01 -6.18
N LEU A 320 7.59 29.37 -6.55
CA LEU A 320 6.48 29.41 -5.61
C LEU A 320 6.21 28.02 -5.03
N GLN A 321 6.16 26.99 -5.88
CA GLN A 321 5.95 25.61 -5.43
C GLN A 321 7.09 25.13 -4.53
N LYS A 322 8.34 25.54 -4.80
CA LYS A 322 9.48 25.23 -3.94
C LYS A 322 9.32 25.85 -2.56
N ASN A 323 8.91 27.11 -2.48
CA ASN A 323 8.65 27.79 -1.21
C ASN A 323 7.52 27.11 -0.41
N ILE A 324 6.47 26.66 -1.09
CA ILE A 324 5.39 25.88 -0.46
C ILE A 324 5.93 24.55 0.09
N LEU A 325 6.70 23.79 -0.70
CA LEU A 325 7.28 22.52 -0.27
C LEU A 325 8.28 22.69 0.88
N GLU A 326 9.08 23.75 0.90
CA GLU A 326 9.95 24.08 2.03
C GLU A 326 9.14 24.35 3.31
N SER A 327 8.02 25.07 3.21
CA SER A 327 7.11 25.27 4.35
C SER A 327 6.50 23.95 4.86
N LEU A 328 6.23 22.99 3.95
CA LEU A 328 5.77 21.66 4.32
C LEU A 328 6.88 20.84 4.98
N ARG A 329 8.11 20.92 4.47
CA ARG A 329 9.27 20.26 5.07
C ARG A 329 9.53 20.74 6.50
N LEU A 330 9.53 22.04 6.73
CA LEU A 330 9.71 22.61 8.07
C LEU A 330 8.61 22.14 9.04
N ALA A 331 7.37 22.01 8.55
CA ALA A 331 6.27 21.44 9.31
C ALA A 331 6.50 19.95 9.66
N ARG A 332 7.01 19.13 8.72
CA ARG A 332 7.41 17.74 8.99
C ARG A 332 8.47 17.68 10.08
N HIS A 333 9.53 18.47 9.94
CA HIS A 333 10.63 18.50 10.91
C HIS A 333 10.11 18.86 12.32
N SER A 334 9.26 19.87 12.44
CA SER A 334 8.62 20.23 13.72
C SER A 334 7.72 19.14 14.28
N ASN A 335 7.00 18.39 13.43
CA ASN A 335 6.11 17.33 13.87
C ASN A 335 6.90 16.11 14.37
N VAL A 336 7.89 15.67 13.59
CA VAL A 336 8.73 14.49 13.87
C VAL A 336 9.63 14.72 15.08
N HIS A 337 10.31 15.87 15.17
CA HIS A 337 11.30 16.11 16.22
C HIS A 337 10.74 16.89 17.41
N GLY A 338 9.72 17.72 17.19
CA GLY A 338 9.14 18.56 18.23
C GLY A 338 7.87 17.99 18.86
N GLY A 339 7.28 16.92 18.31
CA GLY A 339 5.98 16.38 18.73
C GLY A 339 4.82 17.37 18.56
N LYS A 340 5.04 18.48 17.84
CA LYS A 340 4.05 19.55 17.68
C LYS A 340 3.28 19.35 16.39
N LYS A 341 1.95 19.21 16.51
CA LYS A 341 1.04 19.21 15.37
C LYS A 341 1.25 20.48 14.54
N PRO A 342 1.50 20.38 13.22
CA PRO A 342 1.70 21.56 12.39
C PRO A 342 0.49 22.50 12.39
N PHE A 343 0.75 23.80 12.38
CA PHE A 343 -0.28 24.81 12.11
C PHE A 343 -0.94 24.56 10.76
N HIS A 344 -2.26 24.77 10.70
CA HIS A 344 -3.06 24.61 9.47
C HIS A 344 -2.85 23.26 8.76
N ILE A 345 -2.81 22.16 9.52
CA ILE A 345 -2.55 20.82 9.00
C ILE A 345 -3.48 20.43 7.84
N GLY A 346 -4.74 20.89 7.84
CA GLY A 346 -5.69 20.66 6.75
C GLY A 346 -5.22 21.25 5.42
N LEU A 347 -4.78 22.51 5.43
CA LEU A 347 -4.16 23.16 4.26
C LEU A 347 -2.89 22.43 3.82
N LYS A 348 -2.04 22.04 4.76
CA LYS A 348 -0.79 21.32 4.46
C LYS A 348 -1.05 19.95 3.82
N ASN A 349 -2.03 19.21 4.33
CA ASN A 349 -2.48 17.96 3.72
C ASN A 349 -3.04 18.17 2.32
N GLN A 350 -3.82 19.23 2.11
CA GLN A 350 -4.36 19.55 0.80
C GLN A 350 -3.26 19.90 -0.22
N SER A 351 -2.25 20.66 0.19
CA SER A 351 -1.08 20.96 -0.64
C SER A 351 -0.32 19.68 -1.00
N LEU A 352 0.02 18.84 -0.03
CA LEU A 352 0.71 17.57 -0.30
C LEU A 352 -0.10 16.63 -1.19
N LEU A 353 -1.40 16.49 -0.93
CA LEU A 353 -2.30 15.72 -1.76
C LEU A 353 -2.25 16.19 -3.22
N SER A 354 -2.25 17.51 -3.44
CA SER A 354 -2.13 18.10 -4.78
C SER A 354 -0.81 17.69 -5.44
N PHE A 355 0.34 17.89 -4.77
CA PHE A 355 1.66 17.47 -5.29
C PHE A 355 1.67 15.98 -5.68
N VAL A 356 1.26 15.12 -4.75
CA VAL A 356 1.25 13.66 -4.96
C VAL A 356 0.33 13.28 -6.13
N THR A 357 -0.86 13.90 -6.23
CA THR A 357 -1.81 13.65 -7.32
C THR A 357 -1.21 14.01 -8.69
N HIS A 358 -0.57 15.18 -8.81
CA HIS A 358 0.07 15.61 -10.07
C HIS A 358 1.19 14.66 -10.47
N ILE A 359 2.03 14.25 -9.51
CA ILE A 359 3.12 13.30 -9.76
C ILE A 359 2.56 11.96 -10.25
N ILE A 360 1.56 11.39 -9.55
CA ILE A 360 0.97 10.10 -9.90
C ILE A 360 0.29 10.14 -11.28
N LEU A 361 -0.47 11.20 -11.59
CA LEU A 361 -1.12 11.35 -12.89
C LEU A 361 -0.09 11.42 -14.02
N PHE A 362 1.00 12.16 -13.84
CA PHE A 362 2.07 12.23 -14.83
C PHE A 362 2.79 10.88 -15.01
N LEU A 363 3.04 10.16 -13.90
CA LEU A 363 3.60 8.80 -13.92
C LEU A 363 2.72 7.82 -14.70
N LEU A 364 1.40 7.87 -14.50
CA LEU A 364 0.43 7.04 -15.21
C LEU A 364 0.40 7.37 -16.71
N GLN A 365 0.34 8.65 -17.05
CA GLN A 365 0.31 9.10 -18.44
C GLN A 365 1.60 8.75 -19.19
N ASN A 366 2.75 8.80 -18.50
CA ASN A 366 4.10 8.60 -19.07
C ASN A 366 4.23 9.25 -20.46
N PRO A 367 3.99 10.57 -20.58
CA PRO A 367 3.82 11.24 -21.87
C PRO A 367 5.08 11.13 -22.76
N PHE A 368 6.25 11.03 -22.13
CA PHE A 368 7.55 10.89 -22.79
C PHE A 368 7.98 9.43 -23.02
N LYS A 369 7.13 8.45 -22.69
CA LYS A 369 7.33 7.02 -22.94
C LYS A 369 8.65 6.47 -22.37
N HIS A 370 9.03 6.89 -21.17
CA HIS A 370 10.18 6.33 -20.46
C HIS A 370 10.01 4.83 -20.27
N ARG A 371 11.09 4.07 -20.53
CA ARG A 371 11.09 2.59 -20.50
C ARG A 371 11.40 2.02 -19.11
N ASP A 372 12.04 2.82 -18.27
CA ASP A 372 12.51 2.42 -16.96
C ASP A 372 12.35 3.57 -15.96
N TRP A 373 12.40 3.22 -14.68
CA TRP A 373 12.20 4.16 -13.58
C TRP A 373 13.31 5.21 -13.48
N ASP A 374 14.56 4.81 -13.74
CA ASP A 374 15.72 5.67 -13.52
C ASP A 374 15.80 6.76 -14.60
N SER A 375 15.49 6.43 -15.86
CA SER A 375 15.40 7.42 -16.94
C SER A 375 14.28 8.43 -16.70
N PHE A 376 13.14 7.99 -16.16
CA PHE A 376 12.06 8.89 -15.72
C PHE A 376 12.54 9.83 -14.61
N LEU A 377 13.18 9.28 -13.56
CA LEU A 377 13.69 10.07 -12.44
C LEU A 377 14.74 11.09 -12.87
N GLN A 378 15.63 10.70 -13.79
CA GLN A 378 16.62 11.60 -14.37
C GLN A 378 15.94 12.74 -15.13
N PHE A 379 14.91 12.45 -15.91
CA PHE A 379 14.16 13.44 -16.67
C PHE A 379 13.53 14.51 -15.75
N ILE A 380 12.82 14.10 -14.70
CA ILE A 380 12.19 15.04 -13.76
C ILE A 380 13.20 15.76 -12.83
N THR A 381 14.47 15.38 -12.89
CA THR A 381 15.58 16.08 -12.22
C THR A 381 16.17 17.19 -13.12
N THR A 382 15.77 17.29 -14.38
CA THR A 382 16.33 18.25 -15.34
C THR A 382 15.86 19.67 -15.02
N ASN A 383 16.79 20.63 -14.99
CA ASN A 383 16.45 22.03 -14.80
C ASN A 383 16.08 22.68 -16.14
N VAL A 384 14.83 23.08 -16.30
CA VAL A 384 14.35 23.65 -17.57
C VAL A 384 15.02 24.99 -17.89
N THR A 385 15.42 25.78 -16.89
CA THR A 385 16.17 27.04 -17.13
C THR A 385 17.59 26.82 -17.65
N SER A 386 18.13 25.59 -17.55
CA SER A 386 19.40 25.21 -18.17
C SER A 386 19.25 24.45 -19.48
N VAL A 387 18.04 24.06 -19.90
CA VAL A 387 17.84 23.26 -21.12
C VAL A 387 18.37 23.98 -22.35
N ASP A 388 18.11 25.27 -22.51
CA ASP A 388 18.66 26.03 -23.65
C ASP A 388 20.18 26.14 -23.62
N LYS A 389 20.77 26.27 -22.42
CA LYS A 389 22.22 26.27 -22.24
C LYS A 389 22.82 24.91 -22.57
N GLU A 390 22.13 23.84 -22.21
CA GLU A 390 22.55 22.46 -22.42
C GLU A 390 22.40 22.05 -23.90
N ILE A 391 21.33 22.47 -24.57
CA ILE A 391 21.17 22.36 -26.03
C ILE A 391 22.33 23.08 -26.73
N LYS A 392 22.63 24.33 -26.36
CA LYS A 392 23.75 25.08 -26.94
C LYS A 392 25.09 24.37 -26.72
N LYS A 393 25.35 23.84 -25.52
CA LYS A 393 26.56 23.08 -25.21
C LYS A 393 26.67 21.81 -26.06
N LEU A 394 25.59 21.04 -26.20
CA LEU A 394 25.55 19.83 -27.01
C LEU A 394 25.73 20.13 -28.51
N GLN A 395 25.19 21.25 -29.00
CA GLN A 395 25.43 21.72 -30.36
C GLN A 395 26.90 22.07 -30.60
N MET A 396 27.58 22.71 -29.64
CA MET A 396 29.02 22.98 -29.72
C MET A 396 29.85 21.69 -29.76
N VAL A 397 29.55 20.72 -28.89
CA VAL A 397 30.23 19.41 -28.89
C VAL A 397 30.03 18.68 -30.22
N LYS A 398 28.81 18.68 -30.76
CA LYS A 398 28.51 18.08 -32.07
C LYS A 398 29.28 18.75 -33.21
N LYS A 399 29.48 20.07 -33.14
CA LYS A 399 30.28 20.81 -34.12
C LYS A 399 31.77 20.45 -34.03
N PHE A 400 32.30 20.30 -32.81
CA PHE A 400 33.68 19.89 -32.55
C PHE A 400 33.98 18.43 -32.96
N ILE A 401 33.01 17.52 -32.83
CA ILE A 401 33.21 16.11 -33.25
C ILE A 401 33.11 15.96 -34.78
N LYS A 402 32.38 16.85 -35.45
CA LYS A 402 32.12 16.79 -36.91
C LYS A 402 33.07 17.62 -37.76
N GLY A 403 33.81 18.55 -37.17
CA GLY A 403 34.85 19.35 -37.83
C GLY A 403 36.20 18.93 -37.30
#